data_AF-A0A319EQ22-F1
#
_entry.id   AF-A0A319EQ22-F1
#
_cell.length_a   1.000
_cell.length_b   1.000
_cell.length_c   1.000
_cell.angle_alpha   90.00
_cell.angle_beta   90.00
_cell.angle_gamma   90.00
#
_symmetry.space_group_name_H-M   'P 1'
#
loop_
_entity.id
_entity.type
_entity.pdbx_description
1 polymer ?
#
loop_
_entity_poly.entity_id
_entity_poly.type
_entity_poly.pdbx_seq_one_letter_code
_entity_poly.pdbx_strand_id
1 'polypeptide(L)'
;ADFLFHGSSIVIYPSAVSVHPKDSEYVGANFFSYVTPQGYFSFGWWLDPVPNTDTSHCAPKPRQIDWFEYTSTGNCTAVECRVHAVNYLVQDPSKPSIDSDYVATALDLGNGEAGRLALSYFDKPLGGYAVGSRNVLSGEDVDRKSMGDCHDAFETLTNIQQRWKVQLPFELINPC
;
A
#
# COMPACT_ATOMS: atom_id res chain seq x y z
N ALA A 1 -2.09 -16.67 4.38
CA ALA A 1 -1.32 -17.03 3.18
C ALA A 1 -0.73 -15.74 2.65
N ASP A 2 0.49 -15.82 2.15
CA ASP A 2 1.20 -14.64 1.65
C ASP A 2 0.71 -14.34 0.24
N PHE A 3 0.54 -13.06 -0.09
CA PHE A 3 0.05 -12.65 -1.40
C PHE A 3 0.59 -11.28 -1.79
N LEU A 4 0.58 -11.02 -3.09
CA LEU A 4 0.95 -9.73 -3.65
C LEU A 4 -0.25 -9.13 -4.38
N PHE A 5 -0.48 -7.83 -4.22
CA PHE A 5 -1.53 -7.13 -4.92
C PHE A 5 -1.06 -5.77 -5.44
N HIS A 6 -1.75 -5.29 -6.47
CA HIS A 6 -1.69 -3.92 -6.94
C HIS A 6 -2.86 -3.11 -6.38
N GLY A 7 -2.57 -1.93 -5.85
CA GLY A 7 -3.55 -1.06 -5.21
C GLY A 7 -3.53 0.36 -5.78
N SER A 8 -4.68 1.00 -5.75
CA SER A 8 -4.82 2.44 -5.95
C SER A 8 -5.69 3.01 -4.85
N SER A 9 -5.25 4.05 -4.16
CA SER A 9 -5.99 4.64 -3.05
C SER A 9 -6.04 6.16 -3.13
N ILE A 10 -7.08 6.73 -2.52
CA ILE A 10 -7.15 8.14 -2.17
C ILE A 10 -7.00 8.23 -0.66
N VAL A 11 -5.98 8.94 -0.20
CA VAL A 11 -5.73 9.27 1.21
C VAL A 11 -6.31 10.66 1.47
N ILE A 12 -7.07 10.77 2.55
CA ILE A 12 -7.76 11.98 2.97
C ILE A 12 -7.23 12.36 4.36
N TYR A 13 -6.64 13.53 4.48
CA TYR A 13 -6.19 14.10 5.74
C TYR A 13 -7.19 15.18 6.19
N PRO A 14 -7.95 14.94 7.29
CA PRO A 14 -8.91 15.92 7.79
C PRO A 14 -8.27 17.26 8.13
N SER A 15 -8.98 18.35 7.86
CA SER A 15 -8.57 19.68 8.31
C SER A 15 -8.62 19.80 9.84
N ALA A 16 -7.55 20.32 10.44
CA ALA A 16 -7.51 20.62 11.88
C ALA A 16 -8.30 21.89 12.26
N VAL A 17 -8.68 22.71 11.28
CA VAL A 17 -9.24 24.06 11.50
C VAL A 17 -10.64 24.25 10.91
N SER A 18 -11.13 23.29 10.13
CA SER A 18 -12.42 23.39 9.43
C SER A 18 -13.14 22.05 9.41
N VAL A 19 -14.47 22.11 9.47
CA VAL A 19 -15.36 20.95 9.26
C VAL A 19 -15.79 20.80 7.80
N HIS A 20 -15.41 21.75 6.92
CA HIS A 20 -15.78 21.69 5.52
C HIS A 20 -14.86 20.73 4.76
N PRO A 21 -15.40 19.74 4.02
CA PRO A 21 -14.59 18.74 3.32
C PRO A 21 -13.59 19.33 2.32
N LYS A 22 -13.90 20.48 1.71
CA LYS A 22 -13.02 21.17 0.75
C LYS A 22 -11.66 21.59 1.34
N ASP A 23 -11.58 21.71 2.67
CA ASP A 23 -10.39 22.17 3.37
C ASP A 23 -9.51 20.99 3.83
N SER A 24 -9.91 19.74 3.54
CA SER A 24 -9.09 18.55 3.72
C SER A 24 -8.03 18.45 2.63
N GLU A 25 -6.92 17.79 2.95
CA GLU A 25 -5.89 17.44 1.98
C GLU A 25 -6.16 16.05 1.40
N TYR A 26 -5.95 15.91 0.09
CA TYR A 26 -6.20 14.69 -0.66
C TYR A 26 -4.93 14.32 -1.41
N VAL A 27 -4.53 13.06 -1.33
CA VAL A 27 -3.39 12.51 -2.07
C VAL A 27 -3.81 11.18 -2.69
N GLY A 28 -3.50 10.99 -3.97
CA GLY A 28 -3.63 9.69 -4.62
C GLY A 28 -2.37 8.86 -4.40
N ALA A 29 -2.51 7.54 -4.36
CA ALA A 29 -1.39 6.62 -4.37
C ALA A 29 -1.67 5.45 -5.31
N ASN A 30 -0.62 5.01 -5.99
CA ASN A 30 -0.61 3.75 -6.71
C ASN A 30 0.57 2.93 -6.19
N PHE A 31 0.36 1.65 -5.93
CA PHE A 31 1.35 0.86 -5.19
C PHE A 31 1.20 -0.63 -5.43
N PHE A 32 2.26 -1.36 -5.09
CA PHE A 32 2.28 -2.80 -4.96
C PHE A 32 2.56 -3.15 -3.51
N SER A 33 1.91 -4.19 -3.01
CA SER A 33 2.01 -4.58 -1.61
C SER A 33 2.08 -6.10 -1.48
N TYR A 34 3.11 -6.57 -0.79
CA TYR A 34 3.24 -7.94 -0.31
C TYR A 34 2.70 -8.02 1.11
N VAL A 35 1.82 -8.97 1.37
CA VAL A 35 1.12 -9.13 2.65
C VAL A 35 1.34 -10.51 3.22
N THR A 36 1.56 -10.57 4.53
CA THR A 36 1.67 -11.77 5.35
C THR A 36 0.76 -11.63 6.58
N PRO A 37 0.55 -12.71 7.37
CA PRO A 37 -0.10 -12.61 8.67
C PRO A 37 0.59 -11.65 9.67
N GLN A 38 1.89 -11.40 9.49
CA GLN A 38 2.70 -10.54 10.38
C GLN A 38 2.69 -9.06 9.95
N GLY A 39 2.29 -8.75 8.72
CA GLY A 39 2.26 -7.37 8.22
C GLY A 39 2.36 -7.28 6.71
N TYR A 40 2.81 -6.13 6.22
CA TYR A 40 3.02 -5.90 4.79
C TYR A 40 4.33 -5.18 4.49
N PHE A 41 4.73 -5.25 3.22
CA PHE A 41 5.78 -4.45 2.63
C PHE A 41 5.35 -3.94 1.25
N SER A 42 5.42 -2.63 1.05
CA SER A 42 4.86 -1.94 -0.10
C SER A 42 5.84 -0.95 -0.71
N PHE A 43 5.65 -0.66 -2.00
CA PHE A 43 6.27 0.47 -2.68
C PHE A 43 5.26 1.15 -3.61
N GLY A 44 5.46 2.44 -3.89
CA GLY A 44 4.53 3.15 -4.76
C GLY A 44 4.93 4.58 -5.12
N TRP A 45 3.92 5.28 -5.63
CA TRP A 45 3.98 6.66 -6.11
C TRP A 45 2.91 7.50 -5.44
N TRP A 46 3.23 8.76 -5.19
CA TRP A 46 2.24 9.77 -4.86
C TRP A 46 1.71 10.39 -6.13
N LEU A 47 0.40 10.58 -6.20
CA LEU A 47 -0.32 10.98 -7.39
C LEU A 47 -1.30 12.09 -7.05
N ASP A 48 -1.58 12.95 -8.04
CA ASP A 48 -2.69 13.89 -7.91
C ASP A 48 -4.02 13.10 -7.81
N PRO A 49 -4.92 13.47 -6.89
CA PRO A 49 -6.18 12.77 -6.67
C PRO A 49 -7.25 13.16 -7.71
N VAL A 50 -6.92 13.09 -9.01
CA VAL A 50 -7.81 13.46 -10.12
C VAL A 50 -7.93 12.34 -11.15
N PRO A 51 -9.06 12.24 -11.88
CA PRO A 51 -9.30 11.10 -12.79
C PRO A 51 -8.30 10.92 -13.94
N ASN A 52 -7.61 11.99 -14.34
CA ASN A 52 -6.71 11.99 -15.50
C ASN A 52 -5.22 12.01 -15.10
N THR A 53 -4.91 11.69 -13.84
CA THR A 53 -3.52 11.61 -13.39
C THR A 53 -2.77 10.55 -14.22
N ASP A 54 -1.59 10.91 -14.71
CA ASP A 54 -0.74 9.98 -15.45
C ASP A 54 -0.19 8.89 -14.52
N THR A 55 -0.54 7.64 -14.80
CA THR A 55 -0.08 6.45 -14.08
C THR A 55 0.80 5.55 -14.94
N SER A 56 1.21 5.99 -16.13
CA SER A 56 2.01 5.19 -17.07
C SER A 56 3.39 4.78 -16.53
N HIS A 57 3.89 5.52 -15.53
CA HIS A 57 5.14 5.22 -14.83
C HIS A 57 4.98 4.26 -13.64
N CYS A 58 3.74 4.03 -13.19
CA CYS A 58 3.43 3.13 -12.08
C CYS A 58 3.45 1.68 -12.58
N ALA A 59 4.56 0.98 -12.37
CA ALA A 59 4.80 -0.35 -12.92
C ALA A 59 5.42 -1.29 -11.88
N PRO A 60 5.20 -2.62 -11.97
CA PRO A 60 5.73 -3.58 -11.00
C PRO A 60 7.26 -3.65 -11.00
N LYS A 61 7.89 -3.37 -12.16
CA LYS A 61 9.34 -3.22 -12.33
C LYS A 61 9.70 -1.79 -12.73
N PRO A 62 9.60 -0.83 -11.80
CA PRO A 62 9.70 0.57 -12.15
C PRO A 62 11.15 1.04 -12.26
N ARG A 63 11.35 2.15 -12.98
CA ARG A 63 12.63 2.87 -12.97
C ARG A 63 12.83 3.68 -11.70
N GLN A 64 11.75 4.21 -11.15
CA GLN A 64 11.72 5.05 -9.97
C GLN A 64 10.41 4.81 -9.20
N ILE A 65 10.49 4.92 -7.88
CA ILE A 65 9.38 4.94 -6.93
C ILE A 65 9.52 6.20 -6.07
N ASP A 66 8.42 6.67 -5.48
CA ASP A 66 8.46 7.82 -4.57
C ASP A 66 8.69 7.39 -3.14
N TRP A 67 8.13 6.25 -2.76
CA TRP A 67 8.14 5.77 -1.39
C TRP A 67 8.15 4.25 -1.30
N PHE A 68 8.59 3.76 -0.15
CA PHE A 68 8.37 2.40 0.32
C PHE A 68 7.88 2.42 1.76
N GLU A 69 7.07 1.44 2.11
CA GLU A 69 6.40 1.37 3.42
C GLU A 69 6.38 -0.07 3.91
N TYR A 70 6.68 -0.28 5.18
CA TYR A 70 6.63 -1.61 5.78
C TYR A 70 6.04 -1.59 7.18
N THR A 71 5.54 -2.75 7.58
CA THR A 71 5.14 -3.03 8.95
C THR A 71 6.37 -3.34 9.79
N SER A 72 6.62 -2.60 10.89
CA SER A 72 7.67 -2.94 11.85
C SER A 72 7.16 -3.91 12.93
N THR A 73 5.90 -3.76 13.33
CA THR A 73 5.18 -4.71 14.19
C THR A 73 3.72 -4.77 13.73
N GLY A 74 3.11 -5.95 13.76
CA GLY A 74 1.75 -6.07 13.26
C GLY A 74 1.08 -7.40 13.56
N ASN A 75 -0.23 -7.42 13.40
CA ASN A 75 -1.05 -8.61 13.47
C ASN A 75 -2.21 -8.50 12.47
N CYS A 76 -2.21 -9.39 11.49
CA CYS A 76 -3.21 -9.46 10.44
C CYS A 76 -4.11 -10.69 10.58
N THR A 77 -5.41 -10.45 10.41
CA THR A 77 -6.46 -11.45 10.22
C THR A 77 -6.85 -11.50 8.73
N ALA A 78 -7.85 -12.31 8.40
CA ALA A 78 -8.35 -12.40 7.02
C ALA A 78 -8.93 -11.08 6.48
N VAL A 79 -9.41 -10.19 7.37
CA VAL A 79 -10.16 -8.99 6.99
C VAL A 79 -9.62 -7.69 7.59
N GLU A 80 -8.81 -7.77 8.64
CA GLU A 80 -8.25 -6.61 9.35
C GLU A 80 -6.77 -6.83 9.66
N CYS A 81 -5.96 -5.81 9.45
CA CYS A 81 -4.58 -5.70 9.88
C CYS A 81 -4.43 -4.51 10.82
N ARG A 82 -3.83 -4.74 11.99
CA ARG A 82 -3.35 -3.68 12.88
C ARG A 82 -1.84 -3.69 12.86
N VAL A 83 -1.25 -2.58 12.46
CA VAL A 83 0.20 -2.49 12.24
C VAL A 83 0.75 -1.19 12.77
N HIS A 84 2.01 -1.24 13.18
CA HIS A 84 2.86 -0.08 13.21
C HIS A 84 3.59 0.02 11.87
N ALA A 85 3.28 1.07 11.11
CA ALA A 85 3.80 1.29 9.77
C ALA A 85 4.90 2.35 9.75
N VAL A 86 5.93 2.07 8.96
CA VAL A 86 7.06 2.97 8.73
C VAL A 86 7.18 3.21 7.22
N ASN A 87 7.05 4.46 6.80
CA ASN A 87 7.18 4.89 5.39
C ASN A 87 8.44 5.74 5.23
N TYR A 88 9.13 5.55 4.12
CA TYR A 88 10.26 6.38 3.71
C TYR A 88 10.03 6.92 2.31
N LEU A 89 10.33 8.20 2.12
CA LEU A 89 10.47 8.79 0.79
C LEU A 89 11.83 8.40 0.21
N VAL A 90 11.86 7.98 -1.05
CA VAL A 90 13.11 7.53 -1.71
C VAL A 90 14.11 8.69 -1.84
N GLN A 91 13.63 9.93 -1.93
CA GLN A 91 14.46 11.14 -1.96
C GLN A 91 15.09 11.48 -0.59
N ASP A 92 14.48 11.03 0.51
CA ASP A 92 15.02 11.20 1.87
C ASP A 92 14.80 9.92 2.69
N PRO A 93 15.64 8.89 2.44
CA PRO A 93 15.53 7.58 3.08
C PRO A 93 16.11 7.58 4.51
N SER A 94 16.66 8.70 4.97
CA SER A 94 17.36 8.78 6.27
C SER A 94 16.40 8.90 7.45
N LYS A 95 15.17 9.35 7.18
CA LYS A 95 14.14 9.60 8.18
C LYS A 95 12.79 9.13 7.66
N PRO A 96 11.98 8.46 8.49
CA PRO A 96 10.63 8.10 8.08
C PRO A 96 9.76 9.35 7.86
N SER A 97 9.01 9.35 6.77
CA SER A 97 7.94 10.32 6.50
C SER A 97 6.70 10.02 7.34
N ILE A 98 6.51 8.73 7.65
CA ILE A 98 5.49 8.20 8.54
C ILE A 98 6.14 7.21 9.49
N ASP A 99 5.76 7.34 10.76
CA ASP A 99 6.00 6.39 11.83
C ASP A 99 4.74 6.44 12.71
N SER A 100 3.82 5.49 12.52
CA SER A 100 2.47 5.55 13.12
C SER A 100 1.74 4.21 13.10
N ASP A 101 0.79 4.06 14.02
CA ASP A 101 -0.10 2.90 14.08
C ASP A 101 -1.31 3.07 13.14
N TYR A 102 -1.53 2.06 12.30
CA TYR A 102 -2.61 2.00 11.30
C TYR A 102 -3.50 0.78 11.51
N VAL A 103 -4.75 0.94 11.08
CA VAL A 103 -5.67 -0.15 10.85
C VAL A 103 -6.01 -0.19 9.38
N ALA A 104 -5.92 -1.36 8.75
CA ALA A 104 -6.37 -1.60 7.40
C ALA A 104 -7.41 -2.73 7.40
N THR A 105 -8.52 -2.52 6.72
CA THR A 105 -9.65 -3.44 6.66
C THR A 105 -10.07 -3.65 5.21
N ALA A 106 -10.21 -4.90 4.80
CA ALA A 106 -10.88 -5.24 3.56
C ALA A 106 -12.40 -5.12 3.76
N LEU A 107 -13.04 -4.29 2.96
CA LEU A 107 -14.48 -4.10 2.94
C LEU A 107 -15.06 -4.79 1.70
N ASP A 108 -16.13 -5.56 1.91
CA ASP A 108 -16.94 -6.12 0.82
C ASP A 108 -18.24 -5.31 0.73
N LEU A 109 -18.22 -4.24 -0.07
CA LEU A 109 -19.30 -3.23 -0.12
C LEU A 109 -20.28 -3.44 -1.28
N GLY A 110 -20.16 -4.52 -2.06
CA GLY A 110 -21.01 -4.73 -3.23
C GLY A 110 -20.80 -6.09 -3.91
N ASN A 111 -21.54 -6.33 -4.99
CA ASN A 111 -21.43 -7.58 -5.74
C ASN A 111 -20.22 -7.55 -6.70
N GLY A 112 -19.41 -8.62 -6.68
CA GLY A 112 -18.30 -8.81 -7.61
C GLY A 112 -17.03 -8.01 -7.25
N GLU A 113 -16.15 -7.81 -8.24
CA GLU A 113 -14.88 -7.07 -8.08
C GLU A 113 -15.08 -5.64 -7.55
N ALA A 114 -16.18 -4.98 -7.91
CA ALA A 114 -16.53 -3.64 -7.43
C ALA A 114 -16.81 -3.57 -5.91
N GLY A 115 -17.06 -4.71 -5.26
CA GLY A 115 -17.25 -4.80 -3.81
C GLY A 115 -15.95 -4.79 -3.02
N ARG A 116 -14.80 -5.12 -3.65
CA ARG A 116 -13.51 -5.34 -2.97
C ARG A 116 -12.74 -4.04 -2.77
N LEU A 117 -13.20 -3.21 -1.85
CA LEU A 117 -12.46 -2.02 -1.41
C LEU A 117 -11.63 -2.33 -0.16
N ALA A 118 -10.55 -1.58 0.02
CA ALA A 118 -9.82 -1.52 1.27
C ALA A 118 -10.00 -0.15 1.90
N LEU A 119 -10.26 -0.13 3.20
CA LEU A 119 -10.21 1.07 4.03
C LEU A 119 -8.97 0.98 4.90
N SER A 120 -8.19 2.04 5.02
CA SER A 120 -7.21 2.17 6.10
C SER A 120 -7.38 3.49 6.83
N TYR A 121 -6.96 3.55 8.09
CA TYR A 121 -6.91 4.79 8.85
C TYR A 121 -5.77 4.77 9.87
N PHE A 122 -5.27 5.96 10.16
CA PHE A 122 -4.29 6.18 11.22
C PHE A 122 -5.04 6.22 12.56
N ASP A 123 -4.63 5.42 13.54
CA ASP A 123 -5.33 5.31 14.83
C ASP A 123 -4.96 6.47 15.78
N LYS A 124 -5.31 7.70 15.35
CA LYS A 124 -5.08 8.93 16.10
C LYS A 124 -6.08 10.03 15.71
N PRO A 125 -6.32 11.04 16.58
CA PRO A 125 -7.12 12.20 16.23
C PRO A 125 -6.58 12.90 14.98
N LEU A 126 -7.48 13.24 14.03
CA LEU A 126 -7.14 13.83 12.73
C LEU A 126 -6.17 12.98 11.89
N GLY A 127 -6.10 11.68 12.17
CA GLY A 127 -5.39 10.72 11.36
C GLY A 127 -5.96 10.68 9.94
N GLY A 128 -5.08 10.49 8.95
CA GLY A 128 -5.51 10.26 7.58
C GLY A 128 -6.33 8.98 7.49
N TYR A 129 -7.17 8.87 6.47
CA TYR A 129 -7.82 7.63 6.10
C TYR A 129 -7.77 7.45 4.60
N ALA A 130 -7.64 6.22 4.14
CA ALA A 130 -7.54 5.89 2.73
C ALA A 130 -8.65 4.92 2.32
N VAL A 131 -9.20 5.15 1.13
CA VAL A 131 -10.05 4.18 0.44
C VAL A 131 -9.37 3.80 -0.85
N GLY A 132 -9.26 2.50 -1.11
CA GLY A 132 -8.57 2.03 -2.31
C GLY A 132 -9.09 0.72 -2.88
N SER A 133 -8.72 0.47 -4.13
CA SER A 133 -8.89 -0.81 -4.79
C SER A 133 -7.78 -1.79 -4.37
N ARG A 134 -8.09 -3.08 -4.50
CA ARG A 134 -7.13 -4.17 -4.29
C ARG A 134 -7.28 -5.21 -5.40
N ASN A 135 -6.32 -5.27 -6.30
CA ASN A 135 -6.24 -6.28 -7.35
C ASN A 135 -5.14 -7.31 -7.01
N VAL A 136 -5.54 -8.51 -6.60
CA VAL A 136 -4.59 -9.57 -6.20
C VAL A 136 -3.89 -10.13 -7.45
N LEU A 137 -2.55 -10.20 -7.40
CA LEU A 137 -1.71 -10.61 -8.53
C LEU A 137 -1.18 -12.04 -8.41
N SER A 138 -1.19 -12.61 -7.20
CA SER A 138 -0.75 -13.97 -6.89
C SER A 138 -1.93 -14.95 -6.73
N GLY A 139 -1.72 -16.23 -7.04
CA GLY A 139 -2.71 -17.30 -6.82
C GLY A 139 -2.90 -18.19 -8.04
N GLU A 140 -3.70 -19.25 -7.91
CA GLU A 140 -3.89 -20.25 -8.97
C GLU A 140 -4.74 -19.74 -10.14
N ASP A 141 -5.66 -18.80 -9.89
CA ASP A 141 -6.65 -18.33 -10.87
C ASP A 141 -6.31 -16.99 -11.55
N VAL A 142 -5.09 -16.47 -11.34
CA VAL A 142 -4.67 -15.19 -11.95
C VAL A 142 -4.20 -15.37 -13.39
N ASP A 143 -4.44 -14.37 -14.23
CA ASP A 143 -4.00 -14.43 -15.63
C ASP A 143 -2.46 -14.34 -15.76
N ARG A 144 -1.96 -14.73 -16.94
CA ARG A 144 -0.52 -14.73 -17.22
C ARG A 144 0.14 -13.36 -17.04
N LYS A 145 -0.60 -12.27 -17.31
CA LYS A 145 -0.07 -10.91 -17.17
C LYS A 145 0.11 -10.58 -15.69
N SER A 146 -0.90 -10.85 -14.88
CA SER A 146 -0.90 -10.65 -13.43
C SER A 146 0.20 -11.45 -12.75
N MET A 147 0.44 -12.69 -13.21
CA MET A 147 1.57 -13.50 -12.74
C MET A 147 2.93 -12.87 -13.08
N GLY A 148 3.07 -12.29 -14.28
CA GLY A 148 4.26 -11.52 -14.66
C GLY A 148 4.45 -10.28 -13.78
N ASP A 149 3.39 -9.50 -13.58
CA ASP A 149 3.39 -8.32 -12.72
C ASP A 149 3.70 -8.70 -11.25
N CYS A 150 3.25 -9.87 -10.80
CA CYS A 150 3.56 -10.41 -9.48
C CYS A 150 5.07 -10.65 -9.30
N HIS A 151 5.70 -11.39 -10.22
CA HIS A 151 7.14 -11.67 -10.13
C HIS A 151 7.98 -10.38 -10.18
N ASP A 152 7.62 -9.46 -11.08
CA ASP A 152 8.30 -8.17 -11.23
C ASP A 152 8.19 -7.32 -9.95
N ALA A 153 7.01 -7.27 -9.33
CA ALA A 153 6.80 -6.55 -8.09
C ALA A 153 7.54 -7.20 -6.91
N PHE A 154 7.56 -8.54 -6.85
CA PHE A 154 8.31 -9.27 -5.83
C PHE A 154 9.82 -9.04 -5.94
N GLU A 155 10.37 -9.03 -7.16
CA GLU A 155 11.76 -8.68 -7.42
C GLU A 155 12.06 -7.24 -6.97
N THR A 156 11.17 -6.29 -7.29
CA THR A 156 11.30 -4.89 -6.85
C THR A 156 11.31 -4.76 -5.32
N LEU A 157 10.40 -5.41 -4.60
CA LEU A 157 10.39 -5.42 -3.14
C LEU A 157 11.68 -6.00 -2.57
N THR A 158 12.14 -7.13 -3.09
CA THR A 158 13.41 -7.75 -2.69
C THR A 158 14.59 -6.80 -2.88
N ASN A 159 14.64 -6.11 -4.02
CA ASN A 159 15.67 -5.11 -4.31
C ASN A 159 15.60 -3.91 -3.35
N ILE A 160 14.41 -3.43 -3.00
CA ILE A 160 14.22 -2.35 -2.02
C ILE A 160 14.72 -2.81 -0.64
N GLN A 161 14.32 -4.01 -0.19
CA GLN A 161 14.75 -4.57 1.09
C GLN A 161 16.27 -4.63 1.19
N GLN A 162 16.95 -5.14 0.14
CA GLN A 162 18.41 -5.26 0.12
C GLN A 162 19.11 -3.91 0.05
N ARG A 163 18.65 -3.01 -0.84
CA ARG A 163 19.24 -1.69 -1.05
C ARG A 163 19.16 -0.83 0.20
N TRP A 164 18.02 -0.83 0.87
CA TRP A 164 17.75 0.04 2.03
C TRP A 164 17.89 -0.69 3.38
N LYS A 165 18.26 -1.97 3.37
CA LYS A 165 18.41 -2.83 4.56
C LYS A 165 17.17 -2.80 5.46
N VAL A 166 16.00 -2.89 4.84
CA VAL A 166 14.70 -2.86 5.55
C VAL A 166 14.59 -4.07 6.47
N GLN A 167 14.36 -3.82 7.76
CA GLN A 167 14.18 -4.86 8.76
C GLN A 167 12.70 -5.24 8.84
N LEU A 168 12.32 -6.28 8.10
CA LEU A 168 10.97 -6.82 8.10
C LEU A 168 10.80 -7.84 9.25
N PRO A 169 9.63 -7.88 9.92
CA PRO A 169 9.32 -8.88 10.94
C PRO A 169 8.95 -10.26 10.34
N PHE A 170 9.11 -10.43 9.03
CA PHE A 170 8.80 -11.63 8.26
C PHE A 170 9.77 -11.80 7.09
N GLU A 171 9.83 -13.01 6.53
CA GLU A 171 10.62 -13.31 5.34
C GLU A 171 9.82 -13.02 4.06
N LEU A 172 10.49 -12.53 3.02
CA LEU A 172 9.90 -12.41 1.69
C LEU A 172 9.97 -13.77 0.99
N ILE A 173 8.83 -14.45 0.88
CA ILE A 173 8.67 -15.71 0.16
C ILE A 173 7.90 -15.39 -1.12
N ASN A 174 8.41 -15.83 -2.27
CA ASN A 174 7.77 -15.52 -3.54
C ASN A 174 6.34 -16.10 -3.57
N PRO A 175 5.28 -15.26 -3.62
CA PRO A 175 3.89 -15.73 -3.64
C PRO A 175 3.38 -16.00 -5.06
N CYS A 176 4.22 -15.72 -6.06
CA CYS A 176 4.06 -16.02 -7.47
C CYS A 176 4.78 -17.37 -7.74
#